data_AF-A0A350Q8Y5-F1
#
_entry.id   AF-A0A350Q8Y5-F1
#
_cell.length_a   1.000
_cell.length_b   1.000
_cell.length_c   1.000
_cell.angle_alpha   90.00
_cell.angle_beta   90.00
_cell.angle_gamma   90.00
#
_symmetry.space_group_name_H-M   'P 1'
#
loop_
_entity.id
_entity.type
_entity.pdbx_description
1 polymer ?
#
loop_
_entity_poly.entity_id
_entity_poly.type
_entity_poly.pdbx_seq_one_letter_code
_entity_poly.pdbx_strand_id
1 'polypeptide(L)'
;MGNLFKRWVGDPALFLAALVMTSFGIAMIYSAGVLNIPSPITEGAWILQIQWAAISLVAFVVICQIGPRWIEWVAVPAYVLCVILLLATLFVGAGSGTAAGVRSFLEIGPIRFQPSELAKLTT
;
A
#
# COMPACT_ATOMS: atom_id res chain seq x y z
N MET A 1 -7.25 -13.16 27.88
CA MET A 1 -6.88 -13.08 26.45
C MET A 1 -7.28 -11.76 25.76
N GLY A 2 -8.43 -11.13 26.08
CA GLY A 2 -8.97 -9.99 25.30
C GLY A 2 -8.13 -8.68 25.26
N ASN A 3 -7.37 -8.37 26.32
CA ASN A 3 -6.62 -7.10 26.39
C ASN A 3 -5.35 -7.09 25.52
N LEU A 4 -4.75 -8.25 25.25
CA LEU A 4 -3.56 -8.32 24.41
C LEU A 4 -3.96 -8.12 22.95
N PHE A 5 -4.98 -8.83 22.48
CA PHE A 5 -5.43 -8.72 21.09
C PHE A 5 -5.85 -7.30 20.70
N LYS A 6 -6.60 -6.60 21.58
CA LYS A 6 -6.91 -5.17 21.40
C LYS A 6 -5.68 -4.27 21.33
N ARG A 7 -4.58 -4.62 22.01
CA ARG A 7 -3.34 -3.83 21.96
C ARG A 7 -2.61 -3.98 20.62
N TRP A 8 -2.66 -5.17 20.01
CA TRP A 8 -2.01 -5.45 18.73
C TRP A 8 -2.85 -4.99 17.53
N VAL A 9 -4.17 -5.03 17.66
CA VAL A 9 -5.11 -4.85 16.55
C VAL A 9 -5.94 -3.57 16.68
N GLY A 10 -5.96 -2.95 17.86
CA GLY A 10 -6.84 -1.82 18.16
C GLY A 10 -8.29 -2.28 18.29
N ASP A 11 -9.06 -2.14 17.20
CA ASP A 11 -10.45 -2.55 17.10
C ASP A 11 -10.58 -3.90 16.34
N PRO A 12 -10.95 -5.00 17.04
CA PRO A 12 -11.12 -6.31 16.43
C PRO A 12 -12.16 -6.36 15.30
N ALA A 13 -13.23 -5.57 15.38
CA ALA A 13 -14.31 -5.62 14.39
C ALA A 13 -13.86 -4.98 13.07
N LEU A 14 -13.21 -3.82 13.15
CA LEU A 14 -12.62 -3.13 11.99
C LEU A 14 -11.54 -3.99 11.33
N PHE A 15 -10.66 -4.59 12.13
CA PHE A 15 -9.62 -5.47 11.62
C PHE A 15 -10.19 -6.69 10.90
N LEU A 16 -11.19 -7.36 11.48
CA LEU A 16 -11.82 -8.52 10.86
C LEU A 16 -12.54 -8.14 9.57
N ALA A 17 -13.25 -6.99 9.55
CA ALA A 17 -13.88 -6.47 8.35
C ALA A 17 -12.85 -6.20 7.23
N ALA A 18 -11.73 -5.54 7.56
CA ALA A 18 -10.66 -5.27 6.61
C ALA A 18 -10.01 -6.56 6.07
N LEU A 19 -9.84 -7.57 6.93
CA LEU A 19 -9.27 -8.86 6.55
C LEU A 19 -10.19 -9.65 5.60
N VAL A 20 -11.51 -9.63 5.86
CA VAL A 20 -12.51 -10.22 4.96
C VAL A 20 -12.56 -9.49 3.62
N MET A 21 -12.52 -8.16 3.62
CA MET A 21 -12.50 -7.39 2.36
C MET A 21 -11.23 -7.66 1.55
N THR A 22 -10.09 -7.76 2.21
CA THR A 22 -8.79 -8.03 1.56
C THR A 22 -8.77 -9.43 0.95
N SER A 23 -9.23 -10.45 1.69
CA SER A 23 -9.29 -11.83 1.18
C SER A 23 -10.27 -11.98 0.03
N PHE A 24 -11.42 -11.31 0.09
CA PHE A 24 -12.37 -11.23 -1.02
C PHE A 24 -11.75 -10.57 -2.25
N GLY A 25 -11.01 -9.46 -2.09
CA GLY A 25 -10.28 -8.82 -3.17
C GLY A 25 -9.23 -9.72 -3.83
N ILE A 26 -8.47 -10.49 -3.04
CA ILE A 26 -7.52 -11.48 -3.56
C ILE A 26 -8.25 -12.57 -4.35
N ALA A 27 -9.38 -13.08 -3.85
CA ALA A 27 -10.18 -14.08 -4.55
C ALA A 27 -10.71 -13.53 -5.90
N MET A 28 -11.08 -12.26 -5.96
CA MET A 28 -11.48 -11.60 -7.21
C MET A 28 -10.33 -11.48 -8.21
N ILE A 29 -9.12 -11.15 -7.75
CA ILE A 29 -7.93 -11.09 -8.61
C ILE A 29 -7.57 -12.49 -9.13
N TYR A 30 -7.67 -13.51 -8.29
CA TYR A 30 -7.50 -14.89 -8.73
C TYR A 30 -8.54 -15.28 -9.80
N SER A 31 -9.82 -15.00 -9.56
CA SER A 31 -10.91 -15.27 -10.50
C SER A 31 -10.68 -14.56 -11.85
N ALA A 32 -10.25 -13.29 -11.82
CA ALA A 32 -9.96 -12.51 -13.02
C ALA A 32 -8.65 -12.93 -13.72
N GLY A 33 -7.71 -13.57 -13.00
CA GLY A 33 -6.43 -14.01 -13.54
C GLY A 33 -6.48 -15.38 -14.23
N VAL A 34 -7.45 -16.24 -13.87
CA VAL A 34 -7.66 -17.57 -14.46
C VAL A 34 -8.54 -17.46 -15.71
N LEU A 35 -8.09 -16.69 -16.70
CA LEU A 35 -8.73 -16.62 -18.02
C LEU A 35 -8.13 -17.67 -18.97
N ASN A 36 -8.93 -18.13 -19.93
CA ASN A 36 -8.52 -19.10 -20.96
C ASN A 36 -7.45 -18.57 -21.95
N ILE A 37 -7.13 -17.28 -21.89
CA ILE A 37 -6.09 -16.65 -22.70
C ILE A 37 -4.99 -16.19 -21.72
N PRO A 38 -3.87 -16.91 -21.63
CA PRO A 38 -2.75 -16.51 -20.79
C PRO A 38 -2.28 -15.10 -21.19
N SER A 39 -2.36 -14.16 -20.24
CA SER A 39 -1.71 -12.86 -20.38
C SER A 39 -0.55 -12.80 -19.39
N PRO A 40 0.68 -12.42 -19.81
CA PRO A 40 1.83 -12.32 -18.91
C PRO A 40 1.63 -11.34 -17.75
N ILE A 41 0.61 -10.47 -17.85
CA ILE A 41 0.31 -9.40 -16.88
C ILE A 41 -0.62 -9.90 -15.77
N THR A 42 -1.54 -10.83 -16.08
CA THR A 42 -2.50 -11.38 -15.12
C THR A 42 -2.01 -12.65 -14.45
N GLU A 43 -1.08 -13.35 -15.10
CA GLU A 43 -0.48 -14.56 -14.57
C GLU A 43 0.32 -14.25 -13.29
N GLY A 44 -0.07 -14.86 -12.16
CA GLY A 44 0.60 -14.67 -10.88
C GLY A 44 0.29 -13.36 -10.13
N ALA A 45 -0.58 -12.49 -10.64
CA ALA A 45 -0.98 -11.25 -9.95
C ALA A 45 -1.58 -11.50 -8.55
N TRP A 46 -2.31 -12.60 -8.38
CA TRP A 46 -2.86 -13.01 -7.08
C TRP A 46 -1.77 -13.38 -6.06
N ILE A 47 -0.63 -13.93 -6.52
CA ILE A 47 0.52 -14.27 -5.67
C ILE A 47 1.19 -12.98 -5.17
N LEU A 48 1.35 -11.99 -6.05
CA LEU A 48 1.83 -10.66 -5.66
C LEU A 48 0.88 -10.01 -4.66
N GLN A 49 -0.45 -10.13 -4.86
CA GLN A 49 -1.42 -9.58 -3.92
C GLN A 49 -1.34 -10.24 -2.53
N ILE A 50 -1.11 -11.55 -2.46
CA ILE A 50 -0.90 -12.25 -1.18
C ILE A 50 0.38 -11.75 -0.49
N GLN A 51 1.47 -11.57 -1.23
CA GLN A 51 2.72 -11.01 -0.69
C GLN A 51 2.50 -9.60 -0.15
N TRP A 52 1.82 -8.72 -0.90
CA TRP A 52 1.47 -7.38 -0.45
C TRP A 52 0.54 -7.39 0.77
N ALA A 53 -0.43 -8.30 0.83
CA ALA A 53 -1.29 -8.47 1.98
C ALA A 53 -0.48 -8.87 3.23
N ALA A 54 0.47 -9.80 3.10
CA ALA A 54 1.36 -10.17 4.20
C ALA A 54 2.24 -9.00 4.67
N ILE A 55 2.86 -8.26 3.74
CA ILE A 55 3.64 -7.06 4.06
C ILE A 55 2.77 -6.01 4.76
N SER A 56 1.54 -5.79 4.28
CA SER A 56 0.60 -4.83 4.87
C SER A 56 0.21 -5.20 6.30
N LEU A 57 0.07 -6.50 6.60
CA LEU A 57 -0.27 -6.98 7.94
C LEU A 57 0.89 -6.75 8.92
N VAL A 58 2.13 -7.00 8.47
CA VAL A 58 3.32 -6.69 9.26
C VAL A 58 3.43 -5.17 9.50
N ALA A 59 3.25 -4.36 8.46
CA ALA A 59 3.29 -2.90 8.57
C ALA A 59 2.20 -2.38 9.52
N PHE A 60 0.97 -2.90 9.44
CA PHE A 60 -0.13 -2.57 10.35
C PHE A 60 0.25 -2.84 11.81
N VAL A 61 0.76 -4.03 12.11
CA VAL A 61 1.18 -4.41 13.47
C VAL A 61 2.31 -3.51 13.99
N VAL A 62 3.27 -3.13 13.14
CA VAL A 62 4.34 -2.20 13.51
C VAL A 62 3.77 -0.83 13.83
N ILE A 63 2.91 -0.28 12.96
CA ILE A 63 2.32 1.05 13.12
C ILE A 63 1.43 1.12 14.37
N CYS A 64 0.63 0.09 14.66
CA CYS A 64 -0.20 0.02 15.86
C CYS A 64 0.61 0.08 17.17
N GLN A 65 1.89 -0.28 17.13
CA GLN A 65 2.78 -0.20 18.29
C GLN A 65 3.45 1.18 18.44
N ILE A 66 3.40 2.04 17.42
CA ILE A 66 3.97 3.38 17.47
C ILE A 66 3.03 4.29 18.25
N GLY A 67 3.58 4.99 19.25
CA GLY A 67 2.81 5.94 20.06
C GLY A 67 2.38 7.17 19.25
N PRO A 68 1.18 7.74 19.48
CA PRO A 68 0.66 8.90 18.73
C PRO A 68 1.62 10.09 18.72
N ARG A 69 2.31 10.33 19.83
CA ARG A 69 3.27 11.44 19.97
C ARG A 69 4.46 11.33 19.00
N TRP A 70 4.88 10.11 18.66
CA TRP A 70 5.94 9.92 17.67
C TRP A 70 5.44 10.22 16.26
N ILE A 71 4.20 9.83 15.96
CA ILE A 71 3.54 10.13 14.68
C ILE A 71 3.43 11.65 14.49
N GLU A 72 3.01 12.39 15.52
CA GLU A 72 2.94 13.86 15.48
C GLU A 72 4.31 14.51 15.20
N TRP A 73 5.38 14.01 15.83
CA TRP A 73 6.73 14.52 15.60
C TRP A 73 7.25 14.23 14.19
N VAL A 74 6.87 13.09 13.61
CA VAL A 74 7.27 12.68 12.27
C VAL A 74 6.37 13.28 11.19
N ALA A 75 5.18 13.76 11.53
CA ALA A 75 4.22 14.31 10.56
C ALA A 75 4.81 15.45 9.73
N VAL A 76 5.45 16.44 10.37
CA VAL A 76 6.05 17.60 9.67
C VAL A 76 7.21 17.19 8.74
N PRO A 77 8.25 16.45 9.19
CA PRO A 77 9.31 16.02 8.29
C PRO A 77 8.81 15.07 7.20
N ALA A 78 7.83 14.20 7.49
CA ALA A 78 7.22 13.33 6.49
C ALA A 78 6.45 14.13 5.43
N TYR A 79 5.70 15.16 5.83
CA TYR A 79 4.99 16.05 4.91
C TYR A 79 5.97 16.79 3.98
N VAL A 80 7.03 17.39 4.53
CA VAL A 80 8.04 18.08 3.72
C VAL A 80 8.71 17.11 2.74
N LEU A 81 9.06 15.91 3.20
CA LEU A 81 9.60 14.87 2.33
C LEU A 81 8.61 14.49 1.21
N CYS A 82 7.31 14.36 1.51
CA CYS A 82 6.29 14.08 0.49
C CYS A 82 6.20 15.17 -0.56
N VAL A 83 6.23 16.45 -0.15
CA VAL A 83 6.24 17.57 -1.09
C VAL A 83 7.48 17.52 -1.99
N ILE A 84 8.65 17.25 -1.42
CA ILE A 84 9.88 17.09 -2.20
C ILE A 84 9.77 15.93 -3.20
N LEU A 85 9.22 14.78 -2.77
CA LEU A 85 9.02 13.62 -3.65
C LEU A 85 8.03 13.91 -4.77
N LEU A 86 6.95 14.64 -4.50
CA LEU A 86 5.98 15.10 -5.51
C LEU A 86 6.62 16.08 -6.50
N LEU A 87 7.48 16.98 -6.03
CA LEU A 87 8.24 17.85 -6.92
C LEU A 87 9.23 17.03 -7.76
N ALA A 88 9.88 16.03 -7.17
CA ALA A 88 10.79 15.13 -7.88
C ALA A 88 10.06 14.31 -8.96
N THR A 89 8.81 13.88 -8.72
CA THR A 89 8.03 13.16 -9.75
C THR A 89 7.75 14.02 -10.98
N LEU A 90 7.65 15.34 -10.83
CA LEU A 90 7.49 16.23 -12.00
C LEU A 90 8.68 16.15 -12.95
N PHE A 91 9.89 15.91 -12.45
CA PHE A 91 11.11 15.87 -13.27
C PHE A 91 11.47 14.45 -13.72
N VAL A 92 11.38 13.47 -12.81
CA VAL A 92 11.90 12.11 -13.00
C VAL A 92 10.78 11.06 -13.07
N GLY A 93 9.53 11.47 -12.86
CA GLY A 93 8.40 10.54 -12.82
C GLY A 93 8.09 9.93 -14.18
N ALA A 94 7.83 8.64 -14.18
CA ALA A 94 7.36 7.87 -15.32
C ALA A 94 5.86 7.57 -15.18
N GLY A 95 5.18 7.45 -16.31
CA GLY A 95 3.80 6.97 -16.38
C GLY A 95 3.76 5.48 -16.73
N SER A 96 2.67 4.79 -16.38
CA SER A 96 2.50 3.37 -16.74
C SER A 96 1.27 3.14 -17.63
N GLY A 97 1.37 2.18 -18.54
CA GLY A 97 0.27 1.73 -19.38
C GLY A 97 -0.34 2.84 -20.25
N THR A 98 -1.66 2.97 -20.22
CA THR A 98 -2.43 4.00 -20.95
C THR A 98 -2.17 5.42 -20.43
N ALA A 99 -1.49 5.57 -19.29
CA ALA A 99 -1.12 6.84 -18.67
C ALA A 99 0.38 7.15 -18.81
N ALA A 100 1.05 6.65 -19.86
CA ALA A 100 2.48 6.90 -20.10
C ALA A 100 2.86 8.40 -20.15
N GLY A 101 1.91 9.29 -20.45
CA GLY A 101 2.10 10.75 -20.41
C GLY A 101 1.99 11.39 -19.01
N VAL A 102 1.57 10.63 -17.99
CA VAL A 102 1.36 11.13 -16.62
C VAL A 102 2.58 10.80 -15.77
N ARG A 103 3.21 11.81 -15.18
CA ARG A 103 4.40 11.65 -14.31
C ARG A 103 4.01 11.40 -12.85
N SER A 104 3.35 10.27 -12.57
CA SER A 104 2.84 9.94 -11.24
C SER A 104 3.66 8.91 -10.46
N PHE A 105 4.52 8.13 -11.13
CA PHE A 105 5.32 7.08 -10.48
C PHE A 105 6.81 7.42 -10.50
N LEU A 106 7.48 7.13 -9.39
CA LEU A 106 8.94 7.01 -9.35
C LEU A 106 9.31 5.55 -9.55
N GLU A 107 10.04 5.28 -10.62
CA GLU A 107 10.56 3.95 -10.95
C GLU A 107 12.02 3.87 -10.55
N ILE A 108 12.31 3.11 -9.50
CA ILE A 108 13.67 2.86 -9.02
C ILE A 108 13.94 1.36 -9.21
N GLY A 109 14.40 1.00 -10.42
CA GLY A 109 14.61 -0.41 -10.80
C GLY A 109 13.28 -1.20 -10.78
N PRO A 110 13.20 -2.33 -10.04
CA PRO A 110 11.97 -3.13 -9.96
C PRO A 110 10.91 -2.52 -9.02
N ILE A 111 11.26 -1.48 -8.24
CA ILE A 111 10.37 -0.87 -7.28
C ILE A 111 9.66 0.32 -7.93
N ARG A 112 8.34 0.24 -7.96
CA ARG A 112 7.46 1.35 -8.32
C ARG A 112 6.88 1.95 -7.05
N PHE A 113 7.12 3.24 -6.86
CA PHE A 113 6.60 3.98 -5.72
C PHE A 113 5.78 5.19 -6.20
N GLN A 114 4.62 5.41 -5.60
CA GLN A 114 3.74 6.52 -5.92
C GLN A 114 3.73 7.52 -4.76
N PRO A 115 4.43 8.66 -4.86
CA PRO A 115 4.52 9.62 -3.75
C PRO A 115 3.19 10.21 -3.29
N SER A 116 2.18 10.26 -4.18
CA SER A 116 0.85 10.75 -3.78
C SER A 116 0.16 9.85 -2.75
N GLU A 117 0.49 8.55 -2.70
CA GLU A 117 -0.02 7.65 -1.66
C GLU A 117 0.52 8.05 -0.28
N LEU A 118 1.82 8.37 -0.21
CA LEU A 118 2.46 8.82 1.04
C LEU A 118 1.98 10.23 1.43
N ALA A 119 1.81 11.12 0.44
CA ALA A 119 1.37 12.48 0.69
C ALA A 119 0.00 12.53 1.40
N LYS A 120 -0.95 11.67 0.98
CA LYS A 120 -2.28 11.54 1.61
C LYS A 120 -2.23 11.18 3.10
N LEU A 121 -1.17 10.53 3.57
CA LEU A 121 -1.02 10.17 4.98
C LEU A 121 -0.50 11.34 5.83
N THR A 122 0.09 12.35 5.20
CA THR A 122 0.79 13.46 5.86
C THR A 122 0.04 14.79 5.81
N THR A 123 -1.10 14.85 5.09
CA THR A 123 -1.97 16.04 4.91
C THR A 123 -3.35 15.78 5.46
#